data_AF-A0A814KRI4-F1
#
_entry.id   AF-A0A814KRI4-F1
#
_cell.length_a   1.000
_cell.length_b   1.000
_cell.length_c   1.000
_cell.angle_alpha   90.00
_cell.angle_beta   90.00
_cell.angle_gamma   90.00
#
_symmetry.space_group_name_H-M   'P 1'
#
loop_
_entity.id
_entity.type
_entity.pdbx_description
1 polymer ?
#
loop_
_entity_poly.entity_id
_entity_poly.type
_entity_poly.pdbx_seq_one_letter_code
_entity_poly.pdbx_strand_id
1 'polypeptide(L)'
;MNDNSKIYGTLSEFQSCDFENLDRSVIKYSEYADCDIEDFQNVNQFIKHLPFFDKIKKNAFYEFEQIKTNLAKSIILNEIRPGLVHWTNRLQTFINEFGLFFNKNDHLKLIEIYLQIISCPDIDLVIVDMCLSILVELLKKYNLLTRDDLKIEWRPLYYLFLRINKIDEKSPTFSPENIEQISFMNFVSFARFYFDENSVSEMLEEWRPLMCPFDMSMNYAFDRFSLFLPSVLLDQGRNLDLWLKEFLDLWINFSGKVYWESNMLNLLSRVAKDSIGQFDWTPYIPYIFSKLLRGIGLTLDNEISLNIDDNTPKEAINLINSFSQTFAYSEIDIDSIGLWIVSMIRTGSNRNLCMEHIKQLFHILRSYFYPSNDGNLSKLDVTYTWFKLSQVRSDLKKKLKEEVKLLLIIKVAYPTTFLGAP
;
A
#
# COMPACT_ATOMS: atom_id res chain seq x y z
N MET A 1 -15.84 -21.30 16.85
CA MET A 1 -15.83 -22.77 16.64
C MET A 1 -15.74 -23.15 15.16
N ASN A 2 -16.28 -22.37 14.20
CA ASN A 2 -16.10 -22.64 12.76
C ASN A 2 -14.70 -22.27 12.23
N ASP A 3 -14.01 -21.26 12.79
CA ASP A 3 -12.72 -20.78 12.24
C ASP A 3 -11.56 -21.75 12.45
N ASN A 4 -11.54 -22.46 13.58
CA ASN A 4 -10.54 -23.50 13.84
C ASN A 4 -10.63 -24.64 12.82
N SER A 5 -11.82 -24.97 12.31
CA SER A 5 -11.98 -26.06 11.33
C SER A 5 -11.35 -25.74 9.97
N LYS A 6 -11.36 -24.46 9.55
CA LYS A 6 -10.65 -24.00 8.35
C LYS A 6 -9.14 -24.06 8.54
N ILE A 7 -8.65 -23.61 9.70
CA ILE A 7 -7.23 -23.70 10.06
C ILE A 7 -6.75 -25.15 10.05
N TYR A 8 -7.48 -26.07 10.67
CA TYR A 8 -7.15 -27.50 10.67
C TYR A 8 -7.25 -28.15 9.28
N GLY A 9 -8.15 -27.68 8.41
CA GLY A 9 -8.25 -28.11 7.01
C GLY A 9 -7.01 -27.73 6.19
N THR A 10 -6.65 -26.44 6.19
CA THR A 10 -5.45 -25.92 5.52
C THR A 10 -4.18 -26.58 6.06
N LEU A 11 -4.10 -26.81 7.39
CA LEU A 11 -2.99 -27.53 8.03
C LEU A 11 -2.92 -29.00 7.60
N SER A 12 -4.06 -29.69 7.45
CA SER A 12 -4.09 -31.08 6.99
C SER A 12 -3.59 -31.24 5.55
N GLU A 13 -3.90 -30.28 4.68
CA GLU A 13 -3.37 -30.24 3.30
C GLU A 13 -1.92 -29.74 3.25
N PHE A 14 -1.47 -28.94 4.23
CA PHE A 14 -0.05 -28.66 4.45
C PHE A 14 0.74 -29.90 4.88
N GLN A 15 0.04 -30.87 5.48
CA GLN A 15 0.56 -32.08 6.11
C GLN A 15 0.20 -33.37 5.36
N SER A 16 0.03 -33.36 4.04
CA SER A 16 -0.19 -34.61 3.26
C SER A 16 1.08 -35.49 3.19
N CYS A 17 1.59 -35.88 4.36
CA CYS A 17 2.56 -36.91 4.63
C CYS A 17 1.97 -37.73 5.80
N ASP A 18 1.67 -39.00 5.51
CA ASP A 18 0.86 -39.93 6.31
C ASP A 18 1.10 -39.89 7.84
N PHE A 19 0.01 -39.66 8.58
CA PHE A 19 -0.04 -39.51 10.04
C PHE A 19 0.17 -40.81 10.84
N GLU A 20 0.40 -41.96 10.19
CA GLU A 20 0.49 -43.26 10.88
C GLU A 20 1.91 -43.63 11.36
N ASN A 21 2.93 -42.81 11.12
CA ASN A 21 4.30 -43.10 11.58
C ASN A 21 5.04 -41.83 12.05
N LEU A 22 4.71 -41.34 13.25
CA LEU A 22 5.39 -40.22 13.92
C LEU A 22 6.88 -40.47 14.24
N ASP A 23 7.39 -41.69 14.05
CA ASP A 23 8.80 -42.08 14.27
C ASP A 23 9.61 -42.34 12.99
N ARG A 24 9.04 -42.14 11.80
CA ARG A 24 9.83 -42.16 10.57
C ARG A 24 10.05 -40.74 10.05
N SER A 25 11.31 -40.41 9.82
CA SER A 25 11.71 -39.39 8.85
C SER A 25 11.23 -39.81 7.46
N VAL A 26 9.95 -39.62 7.16
CA VAL A 26 9.38 -39.94 5.83
C VAL A 26 9.33 -38.68 5.00
N ILE A 27 10.53 -38.19 4.66
CA ILE A 27 10.86 -37.95 3.26
C ILE A 27 12.29 -38.48 3.10
N LYS A 28 12.48 -39.43 2.19
CA LYS A 28 13.83 -39.92 1.91
C LYS A 28 14.67 -38.73 1.41
N TYR A 29 15.79 -38.47 2.07
CA TYR A 29 16.85 -37.53 1.70
C TYR A 29 17.24 -37.55 0.19
N SER A 30 16.86 -38.61 -0.54
CA SER A 30 17.15 -38.81 -1.95
C SER A 30 16.19 -38.14 -2.92
N GLU A 31 14.94 -37.80 -2.53
CA GLU A 31 13.93 -37.33 -3.51
C GLU A 31 14.01 -35.81 -3.77
N TYR A 32 14.55 -35.01 -2.83
CA TYR A 32 14.74 -33.55 -3.01
C TYR A 32 16.17 -33.14 -3.36
N ALA A 33 17.10 -34.10 -3.44
CA ALA A 33 18.46 -33.83 -3.91
C ALA A 33 18.47 -33.35 -5.38
N ASP A 34 17.42 -33.67 -6.14
CA ASP A 34 17.25 -33.40 -7.56
C ASP A 34 16.24 -32.27 -7.86
N CYS A 35 15.73 -31.51 -6.87
CA CYS A 35 14.87 -30.36 -7.17
C CYS A 35 15.68 -29.26 -7.86
N ASP A 36 15.33 -28.95 -9.10
CA ASP A 36 15.97 -27.90 -9.88
C ASP A 36 15.69 -26.53 -9.27
N ILE A 37 16.66 -25.61 -9.36
CA ILE A 37 16.55 -24.25 -8.79
C ILE A 37 15.40 -23.48 -9.46
N GLU A 38 14.96 -23.93 -10.64
CA GLU A 38 13.84 -23.38 -11.41
C GLU A 38 12.48 -23.58 -10.73
N ASP A 39 12.35 -24.55 -9.83
CA ASP A 39 11.11 -24.80 -9.07
C ASP A 39 10.86 -23.74 -7.97
N PHE A 40 11.87 -22.91 -7.67
CA PHE A 40 11.81 -21.89 -6.64
C PHE A 40 11.48 -20.50 -7.17
N GLN A 41 10.58 -19.80 -6.49
CA GLN A 41 10.05 -18.53 -6.98
C GLN A 41 11.11 -17.41 -7.04
N ASN A 42 11.85 -17.18 -5.95
CA ASN A 42 12.82 -16.09 -5.93
C ASN A 42 13.97 -16.30 -4.96
N VAL A 43 15.01 -16.97 -5.45
CA VAL A 43 16.27 -17.20 -4.75
C VAL A 43 17.16 -15.95 -4.81
N ASN A 44 17.77 -15.60 -3.67
CA ASN A 44 18.76 -14.53 -3.59
C ASN A 44 19.90 -14.73 -4.61
N GLN A 45 20.10 -13.75 -5.50
CA GLN A 45 21.04 -13.85 -6.61
C GLN A 45 22.49 -14.04 -6.15
N PHE A 46 22.88 -13.43 -5.03
CA PHE A 46 24.25 -13.48 -4.54
C PHE A 46 24.66 -14.87 -4.06
N ILE A 47 23.70 -15.64 -3.52
CA ILE A 47 23.96 -16.96 -2.97
C ILE A 47 24.36 -17.95 -4.08
N LYS A 48 23.80 -17.80 -5.29
CA LYS A 48 24.12 -18.63 -6.46
C LYS A 48 25.59 -18.57 -6.87
N HIS A 49 26.31 -17.50 -6.51
CA HIS A 49 27.71 -17.30 -6.87
C HIS A 49 28.71 -17.78 -5.81
N LEU A 50 28.23 -18.35 -4.70
CA LEU A 50 29.11 -18.81 -3.62
C LEU A 50 29.80 -20.14 -3.98
N PRO A 51 31.10 -20.32 -3.66
CA PRO A 51 31.84 -21.54 -3.98
C PRO A 51 31.28 -22.83 -3.36
N PHE A 52 30.44 -22.71 -2.33
CA PHE A 52 29.84 -23.81 -1.59
C PHE A 52 28.30 -23.81 -1.71
N PHE A 53 27.77 -23.27 -2.82
CA PHE A 53 26.33 -23.15 -3.07
C PHE A 53 25.58 -24.47 -2.89
N ASP A 54 26.10 -25.60 -3.35
CA ASP A 54 25.42 -26.90 -3.22
C ASP A 54 25.18 -27.31 -1.75
N LYS A 55 26.12 -26.95 -0.87
CA LYS A 55 25.98 -27.19 0.57
C LYS A 55 24.94 -26.23 1.18
N ILE A 56 24.93 -24.98 0.73
CA ILE A 56 23.94 -23.98 1.17
C ILE A 56 22.54 -24.41 0.73
N LYS A 57 22.38 -24.84 -0.53
CA LYS A 57 21.12 -25.33 -1.09
C LYS A 57 20.53 -26.41 -0.19
N LYS A 58 21.32 -27.44 0.13
CA LYS A 58 20.92 -28.54 1.02
C LYS A 58 20.55 -28.07 2.43
N ASN A 59 21.34 -27.17 3.00
CA ASN A 59 21.06 -26.62 4.33
C ASN A 59 19.76 -25.80 4.34
N ALA A 60 19.53 -24.97 3.32
CA ALA A 60 18.33 -24.13 3.21
C ALA A 60 17.06 -24.99 3.09
N PHE A 61 17.10 -26.09 2.33
CA PHE A 61 15.99 -27.05 2.30
C PHE A 61 15.66 -27.62 3.67
N TYR A 62 16.69 -28.11 4.37
CA TYR A 62 16.52 -28.69 5.69
C TYR A 62 15.99 -27.68 6.71
N GLU A 63 16.52 -26.46 6.69
CA GLU A 63 16.05 -25.37 7.55
C GLU A 63 14.60 -25.01 7.25
N PHE A 64 14.21 -24.91 5.98
CA PHE A 64 12.84 -24.61 5.60
C PHE A 64 11.87 -25.73 6.00
N GLU A 65 12.23 -27.00 5.84
CA GLU A 65 11.43 -28.13 6.34
C GLU A 65 11.23 -28.08 7.86
N GLN A 66 12.28 -27.73 8.60
CA GLN A 66 12.18 -27.55 10.05
C GLN A 66 11.23 -26.40 10.41
N ILE A 67 11.34 -25.26 9.70
CA ILE A 67 10.45 -24.11 9.89
C ILE A 67 9.00 -24.54 9.62
N LYS A 68 8.72 -25.17 8.48
CA LYS A 68 7.40 -25.69 8.11
C LYS A 68 6.81 -26.60 9.18
N THR A 69 7.57 -27.63 9.55
CA THR A 69 7.13 -28.67 10.48
C THR A 69 6.80 -28.08 11.84
N ASN A 70 7.70 -27.23 12.36
CA ASN A 70 7.55 -26.73 13.71
C ASN A 70 6.58 -25.54 13.80
N LEU A 71 6.45 -24.73 12.74
CA LEU A 71 5.39 -23.73 12.64
C LEU A 71 4.01 -24.40 12.66
N ALA A 72 3.82 -25.48 11.89
CA ALA A 72 2.58 -26.26 11.92
C ALA A 72 2.32 -26.86 13.32
N LYS A 73 3.34 -27.45 13.95
CA LYS A 73 3.23 -27.99 15.32
C LYS A 73 2.83 -26.91 16.33
N SER A 74 3.46 -25.73 16.28
CA SER A 74 3.13 -24.63 17.19
C SER A 74 1.69 -24.16 17.04
N ILE A 75 1.15 -24.12 15.81
CA ILE A 75 -0.26 -23.75 15.58
C ILE A 75 -1.20 -24.85 16.09
N ILE A 76 -0.93 -26.12 15.76
CA ILE A 76 -1.79 -27.25 16.16
C ILE A 76 -1.83 -27.40 17.69
N LEU A 77 -0.69 -27.26 18.35
CA LEU A 77 -0.57 -27.32 19.81
C LEU A 77 -1.05 -26.02 20.49
N ASN A 78 -1.47 -25.01 19.72
CA ASN A 78 -1.82 -23.67 20.19
C ASN A 78 -0.71 -23.03 21.05
N GLU A 79 0.55 -23.33 20.73
CA GLU A 79 1.74 -22.81 21.39
C GLU A 79 2.16 -21.50 20.74
N ILE A 80 1.42 -20.44 21.04
CA ILE A 80 1.67 -19.09 20.51
C ILE A 80 3.04 -18.57 21.00
N ARG A 81 3.34 -18.74 22.30
CA ARG A 81 4.65 -18.42 22.90
C ARG A 81 5.19 -19.65 23.65
N PRO A 82 6.47 -20.03 23.47
CA PRO A 82 7.45 -19.45 22.54
C PRO A 82 7.34 -19.92 21.08
N GLY A 83 6.63 -21.03 20.81
CA GLY A 83 6.59 -21.73 19.53
C GLY A 83 6.40 -20.85 18.28
N LEU A 84 5.20 -20.31 18.07
CA LEU A 84 4.87 -19.53 16.87
C LEU A 84 5.82 -18.33 16.69
N VAL A 85 6.13 -17.63 17.78
CA VAL A 85 7.05 -16.48 17.76
C VAL A 85 8.46 -16.89 17.34
N HIS A 86 8.98 -18.01 17.84
CA HIS A 86 10.31 -18.48 17.48
C HIS A 86 10.40 -18.83 15.99
N TRP A 87 9.45 -19.62 15.48
CA TRP A 87 9.48 -20.10 14.10
C TRP A 87 9.13 -19.01 13.08
N THR A 88 8.31 -18.03 13.46
CA THR A 88 8.05 -16.85 12.63
C THR A 88 9.30 -15.97 12.50
N ASN A 89 10.03 -15.75 13.59
CA ASN A 89 11.32 -15.03 13.52
C ASN A 89 12.36 -15.80 12.70
N ARG A 90 12.41 -17.13 12.82
CA ARG A 90 13.28 -17.97 11.98
C ARG A 90 12.92 -17.87 10.51
N LEU A 91 11.63 -17.87 10.17
CA LEU A 91 11.17 -17.64 8.80
C LEU A 91 11.58 -16.24 8.27
N GLN A 92 11.49 -15.21 9.11
CA GLN A 92 11.95 -13.86 8.72
C GLN A 92 13.44 -13.87 8.36
N THR A 93 14.27 -14.47 9.21
CA THR A 93 15.72 -14.61 8.96
C THR A 93 15.96 -15.41 7.69
N PHE A 94 15.25 -16.53 7.50
CA PHE A 94 15.36 -17.36 6.30
C PHE A 94 15.04 -16.58 5.01
N ILE A 95 13.95 -15.79 5.00
CA ILE A 95 13.56 -14.97 3.85
C ILE A 95 14.61 -13.89 3.58
N ASN A 96 15.16 -13.26 4.62
CA ASN A 96 16.19 -12.22 4.48
C ASN A 96 17.49 -12.78 3.90
N GLU A 97 17.87 -14.00 4.29
CA GLU A 97 19.09 -14.65 3.81
C GLU A 97 18.89 -15.24 2.42
N PHE A 98 17.94 -16.16 2.26
CA PHE A 98 17.77 -16.99 1.06
C PHE A 98 16.77 -16.44 0.04
N GLY A 99 15.94 -15.47 0.42
CA GLY A 99 14.79 -15.05 -0.37
C GLY A 99 13.61 -16.02 -0.23
N LEU A 100 12.78 -16.12 -1.26
CA LEU A 100 11.67 -17.06 -1.32
C LEU A 100 12.18 -18.39 -1.88
N PHE A 101 12.98 -19.08 -1.07
CA PHE A 101 13.58 -20.38 -1.37
C PHE A 101 12.58 -21.51 -1.12
N PHE A 102 11.40 -21.40 -1.72
CA PHE A 102 10.32 -22.38 -1.65
C PHE A 102 9.43 -22.30 -2.88
N ASN A 103 8.62 -23.34 -3.08
CA ASN A 103 7.73 -23.43 -4.23
C ASN A 103 6.51 -22.52 -4.04
N LYS A 104 5.79 -22.28 -5.13
CA LYS A 104 4.59 -21.43 -5.14
C LYS A 104 3.47 -21.94 -4.22
N ASN A 105 3.33 -23.27 -4.08
CA ASN A 105 2.30 -23.86 -3.22
C ASN A 105 2.56 -23.56 -1.74
N ASP A 106 3.79 -23.73 -1.29
CA ASP A 106 4.23 -23.40 0.07
C ASP A 106 4.13 -21.89 0.31
N HIS A 107 4.43 -21.06 -0.68
CA HIS A 107 4.23 -19.61 -0.60
C HIS A 107 2.77 -19.24 -0.33
N LEU A 108 1.84 -19.78 -1.12
CA LEU A 108 0.41 -19.53 -0.95
C LEU A 108 -0.09 -20.01 0.41
N LYS A 109 0.30 -21.21 0.82
CA LYS A 109 -0.09 -21.76 2.13
C LYS A 109 0.47 -20.95 3.31
N LEU A 110 1.71 -20.46 3.22
CA LEU A 110 2.26 -19.56 4.24
C LEU A 110 1.42 -18.28 4.35
N ILE A 111 1.06 -17.67 3.21
CA ILE A 111 0.19 -16.49 3.20
C ILE A 111 -1.15 -16.80 3.86
N GLU A 112 -1.80 -17.90 3.48
CA GLU A 112 -3.09 -18.30 4.03
C GLU A 112 -3.04 -18.51 5.54
N ILE A 113 -2.04 -19.25 6.04
CA ILE A 113 -1.84 -19.48 7.48
C ILE A 113 -1.69 -18.15 8.23
N TYR A 114 -0.82 -17.25 7.75
CA TYR A 114 -0.61 -15.96 8.41
C TYR A 114 -1.84 -15.05 8.32
N LEU A 115 -2.59 -15.07 7.21
CA LEU A 115 -3.87 -14.36 7.07
C LEU A 115 -4.91 -14.86 8.10
N GLN A 116 -4.99 -16.18 8.30
CA GLN A 116 -5.86 -16.78 9.30
C GLN A 116 -5.45 -16.37 10.72
N ILE A 117 -4.15 -16.38 11.03
CA ILE A 117 -3.62 -15.97 12.34
C ILE A 117 -3.97 -14.50 12.62
N ILE A 118 -3.70 -13.57 11.70
CA ILE A 118 -3.98 -12.15 11.97
C ILE A 118 -5.49 -11.84 12.08
N SER A 119 -6.33 -12.69 11.49
CA SER A 119 -7.79 -12.57 11.54
C SER A 119 -8.38 -13.05 12.88
N CYS A 120 -7.61 -13.76 13.70
CA CYS A 120 -8.06 -14.23 15.00
C CYS A 120 -8.14 -13.06 16.02
N PRO A 121 -9.31 -12.83 16.65
CA PRO A 121 -9.51 -11.69 17.55
C PRO A 121 -8.74 -11.80 18.88
N ASP A 122 -8.37 -13.02 19.29
CA ASP A 122 -7.76 -13.28 20.59
C ASP A 122 -6.23 -13.16 20.61
N ILE A 123 -5.59 -12.97 19.46
CA ILE A 123 -4.12 -12.93 19.35
C ILE A 123 -3.59 -11.53 19.66
N ASP A 124 -2.59 -11.41 20.54
CA ASP A 124 -1.97 -10.13 20.92
C ASP A 124 -1.47 -9.32 19.71
N LEU A 125 -1.68 -8.00 19.73
CA LEU A 125 -1.28 -7.09 18.64
C LEU A 125 0.22 -7.14 18.32
N VAL A 126 1.07 -7.40 19.31
CA VAL A 126 2.52 -7.59 19.11
C VAL A 126 2.82 -8.79 18.20
N ILE A 127 2.03 -9.85 18.30
CA ILE A 127 2.19 -11.06 17.48
C ILE A 127 1.61 -10.81 16.09
N VAL A 128 0.48 -10.11 16.02
CA VAL A 128 -0.12 -9.65 14.76
C VAL A 128 0.90 -8.82 13.97
N ASP A 129 1.60 -7.87 14.59
CA ASP A 129 2.61 -7.03 13.94
C ASP A 129 3.76 -7.84 13.32
N MET A 130 4.26 -8.84 14.06
CA MET A 130 5.27 -9.77 13.56
C MET A 130 4.74 -10.58 12.35
N CYS A 131 3.49 -11.05 12.40
CA CYS A 131 2.85 -11.75 11.29
C CYS A 131 2.63 -10.83 10.06
N LEU A 132 2.23 -9.57 10.28
CA LEU A 132 2.07 -8.56 9.23
C LEU A 132 3.41 -8.28 8.53
N SER A 133 4.50 -8.22 9.28
CA SER A 133 5.86 -8.02 8.73
C SER A 133 6.25 -9.16 7.76
N ILE A 134 5.96 -10.41 8.13
CA ILE A 134 6.17 -11.57 7.25
C ILE A 134 5.27 -11.48 6.02
N LEU A 135 3.97 -11.20 6.19
CA LEU A 135 3.03 -11.07 5.08
C LEU A 135 3.45 -9.99 4.08
N VAL A 136 4.01 -8.87 4.56
CA VAL A 136 4.60 -7.84 3.70
C VAL A 136 5.71 -8.43 2.84
N GLU A 137 6.68 -9.14 3.42
CA GLU A 137 7.78 -9.74 2.67
C GLU A 137 7.32 -10.83 1.68
N LEU A 138 6.26 -11.58 2.03
CA LEU A 138 5.65 -12.57 1.15
C LEU A 138 4.90 -11.93 -0.04
N LEU A 139 4.28 -10.76 0.14
CA LEU A 139 3.43 -10.13 -0.89
C LEU A 139 4.13 -9.02 -1.69
N LYS A 140 5.23 -8.45 -1.19
CA LYS A 140 5.93 -7.31 -1.79
C LYS A 140 6.38 -7.53 -3.24
N LYS A 141 6.57 -8.79 -3.66
CA LYS A 141 6.99 -9.18 -5.01
C LYS A 141 5.79 -9.60 -5.86
N TYR A 142 5.05 -8.61 -6.34
CA TYR A 142 3.82 -8.75 -7.16
C TYR A 142 3.96 -9.64 -8.42
N ASN A 143 5.18 -9.85 -8.93
CA ASN A 143 5.42 -10.69 -10.12
C ASN A 143 5.28 -12.19 -9.87
N LEU A 144 5.27 -12.61 -8.60
CA LEU A 144 5.35 -14.03 -8.23
C LEU A 144 3.99 -14.68 -8.06
N LEU A 145 2.95 -13.88 -7.82
CA LEU A 145 1.59 -14.32 -7.59
C LEU A 145 0.65 -13.51 -8.49
N THR A 146 -0.27 -14.21 -9.14
CA THR A 146 -1.37 -13.60 -9.88
C THR A 146 -2.61 -13.53 -8.99
N ARG A 147 -3.60 -12.71 -9.36
CA ARG A 147 -4.88 -12.62 -8.63
C ARG A 147 -5.68 -13.92 -8.67
N ASP A 148 -5.47 -14.75 -9.69
CA ASP A 148 -6.10 -16.07 -9.79
C ASP A 148 -5.55 -17.05 -8.75
N ASP A 149 -4.31 -16.83 -8.29
CA ASP A 149 -3.65 -17.70 -7.31
C ASP A 149 -4.08 -17.40 -5.87
N LEU A 150 -4.46 -16.15 -5.59
CA LEU A 150 -4.73 -15.68 -4.24
C LEU A 150 -5.89 -14.68 -4.22
N LYS A 151 -6.91 -15.01 -3.42
CA LYS A 151 -8.02 -14.11 -3.10
C LYS A 151 -8.04 -13.81 -1.62
N ILE A 152 -8.02 -12.52 -1.27
CA ILE A 152 -8.03 -12.05 0.12
C ILE A 152 -9.37 -11.37 0.39
N GLU A 153 -10.08 -11.82 1.43
CA GLU A 153 -11.28 -11.17 1.91
C GLU A 153 -10.92 -9.90 2.68
N TRP A 154 -11.54 -8.77 2.32
CA TRP A 154 -11.22 -7.48 2.94
C TRP A 154 -11.86 -7.29 4.32
N ARG A 155 -12.99 -7.96 4.62
CA ARG A 155 -13.74 -7.78 5.87
C ARG A 155 -12.96 -8.19 7.13
N PRO A 156 -12.29 -9.36 7.18
CA PRO A 156 -11.43 -9.71 8.32
C PRO A 156 -10.34 -8.67 8.57
N LEU A 157 -9.76 -8.13 7.49
CA LEU A 157 -8.75 -7.07 7.58
C LEU A 157 -9.35 -5.76 8.10
N TYR A 158 -10.59 -5.44 7.72
CA TYR A 158 -11.29 -4.26 8.24
C TYR A 158 -11.60 -4.39 9.73
N TYR A 159 -12.01 -5.56 10.22
CA TYR A 159 -12.17 -5.79 11.66
C TYR A 159 -10.82 -5.67 12.40
N LEU A 160 -9.73 -6.17 11.81
CA LEU A 160 -8.40 -5.99 12.37
C LEU A 160 -7.98 -4.51 12.41
N PHE A 161 -8.29 -3.73 11.37
CA PHE A 161 -8.08 -2.28 11.36
C PHE A 161 -8.81 -1.57 12.50
N LEU A 162 -10.08 -1.90 12.74
CA LEU A 162 -10.85 -1.34 13.85
C LEU A 162 -10.23 -1.70 15.20
N ARG A 163 -9.76 -2.95 15.35
CA ARG A 163 -9.09 -3.44 16.54
C ARG A 163 -7.76 -2.72 16.82
N ILE A 164 -6.91 -2.56 15.81
CA ILE A 164 -5.60 -1.89 15.93
C ILE A 164 -5.79 -0.42 16.34
N ASN A 165 -6.72 0.27 15.69
CA ASN A 165 -6.97 1.69 15.97
C ASN A 165 -7.82 1.92 17.23
N LYS A 166 -8.26 0.84 17.89
CA LYS A 166 -9.22 0.85 19.01
C LYS A 166 -10.41 1.75 18.72
N ILE A 167 -10.89 1.72 17.47
CA ILE A 167 -12.06 2.49 17.06
C ILE A 167 -13.26 1.79 17.70
N ASP A 168 -13.62 2.22 18.90
CA ASP A 168 -14.98 2.03 19.38
C ASP A 168 -15.85 2.90 18.48
N GLU A 169 -16.88 2.32 17.83
CA GLU A 169 -17.83 3.07 16.99
C GLU A 169 -18.45 4.27 17.74
N LYS A 170 -18.34 4.27 19.08
CA LYS A 170 -18.87 5.26 20.01
C LYS A 170 -17.83 6.24 20.57
N SER A 171 -16.53 6.05 20.31
CA SER A 171 -15.47 6.90 20.87
C SER A 171 -15.00 7.95 19.85
N PRO A 172 -14.98 9.24 20.21
CA PRO A 172 -14.58 10.34 19.31
C PRO A 172 -13.05 10.52 19.20
N THR A 173 -12.24 9.75 19.93
CA THR A 173 -10.78 9.92 19.96
C THR A 173 -10.07 8.85 19.13
N PHE A 174 -9.24 9.31 18.19
CA PHE A 174 -8.29 8.45 17.48
C PHE A 174 -7.17 8.00 18.42
N SER A 175 -6.82 6.72 18.40
CA SER A 175 -5.62 6.24 19.08
C SER A 175 -4.37 6.83 18.40
N PRO A 176 -3.29 7.10 19.15
CA PRO A 176 -2.03 7.52 18.56
C PRO A 176 -1.45 6.46 17.61
N GLU A 177 -0.68 6.92 16.61
CA GLU A 177 0.01 6.05 15.64
C GLU A 177 0.95 5.08 16.35
N ASN A 178 0.60 3.80 16.37
CA ASN A 178 1.44 2.74 16.93
C ASN A 178 2.13 1.93 15.81
N ILE A 179 3.19 1.21 16.15
CA ILE A 179 4.00 0.43 15.19
C ILE A 179 3.12 -0.56 14.41
N GLU A 180 2.14 -1.18 15.08
CA GLU A 180 1.22 -2.15 14.49
C GLU A 180 0.37 -1.53 13.37
N GLN A 181 0.05 -0.23 13.48
CA GLN A 181 -0.68 0.49 12.45
C GLN A 181 0.18 0.63 11.19
N ILE A 182 1.47 0.97 11.31
CA ILE A 182 2.37 1.13 10.15
C ILE A 182 2.53 -0.19 9.40
N SER A 183 2.79 -1.29 10.12
CA SER A 183 2.88 -2.63 9.53
C SER A 183 1.59 -3.05 8.83
N PHE A 184 0.43 -2.73 9.44
CA PHE A 184 -0.87 -3.01 8.86
C PHE A 184 -1.11 -2.21 7.57
N MET A 185 -0.85 -0.89 7.58
CA MET A 185 -0.99 -0.03 6.40
C MET A 185 -0.12 -0.53 5.24
N ASN A 186 1.12 -0.93 5.54
CA ASN A 186 2.04 -1.51 4.57
C ASN A 186 1.50 -2.83 4.01
N PHE A 187 1.04 -3.74 4.87
CA PHE A 187 0.46 -5.01 4.45
C PHE A 187 -0.77 -4.80 3.55
N VAL A 188 -1.74 -3.99 3.98
CA VAL A 188 -2.95 -3.68 3.19
C VAL A 188 -2.56 -3.11 1.83
N SER A 189 -1.50 -2.30 1.76
CA SER A 189 -1.04 -1.74 0.50
C SER A 189 -0.70 -2.78 -0.58
N PHE A 190 -0.21 -3.95 -0.17
CA PHE A 190 0.03 -5.10 -1.05
C PHE A 190 -1.19 -6.00 -1.18
N ALA A 191 -1.96 -6.18 -0.10
CA ALA A 191 -3.14 -7.05 -0.07
C ALA A 191 -4.27 -6.56 -1.00
N ARG A 192 -4.43 -5.24 -1.19
CA ARG A 192 -5.47 -4.65 -2.07
C ARG A 192 -5.51 -5.22 -3.48
N PHE A 193 -4.36 -5.65 -4.01
CA PHE A 193 -4.28 -6.24 -5.35
C PHE A 193 -5.03 -7.59 -5.45
N TYR A 194 -5.17 -8.30 -4.33
CA TYR A 194 -5.75 -9.64 -4.24
C TYR A 194 -7.20 -9.63 -3.71
N PHE A 195 -7.81 -8.45 -3.52
CA PHE A 195 -9.22 -8.38 -3.11
C PHE A 195 -10.14 -8.90 -4.22
N ASP A 196 -11.28 -9.46 -3.84
CA ASP A 196 -12.29 -9.94 -4.79
C ASP A 196 -12.90 -8.79 -5.60
N GLU A 197 -13.45 -9.08 -6.78
CA GLU A 197 -14.02 -8.08 -7.69
C GLU A 197 -15.20 -7.31 -7.04
N ASN A 198 -16.01 -8.00 -6.24
CA ASN A 198 -17.16 -7.39 -5.57
C ASN A 198 -16.76 -6.48 -4.40
N SER A 199 -15.52 -6.55 -3.92
CA SER A 199 -15.05 -5.82 -2.74
C SER A 199 -15.20 -4.31 -2.89
N VAL A 200 -14.99 -3.78 -4.11
CA VAL A 200 -15.11 -2.34 -4.39
C VAL A 200 -16.55 -1.86 -4.14
N SER A 201 -17.54 -2.58 -4.68
CA SER A 201 -18.95 -2.26 -4.51
C SER A 201 -19.36 -2.34 -3.04
N GLU A 202 -18.96 -3.39 -2.34
CA GLU A 202 -19.26 -3.55 -0.90
C GLU A 202 -18.67 -2.44 -0.04
N MET A 203 -17.40 -2.08 -0.26
CA MET A 203 -16.74 -0.98 0.46
C MET A 203 -17.42 0.36 0.21
N LEU A 204 -17.83 0.60 -1.04
CA LEU A 204 -18.55 1.80 -1.42
C LEU A 204 -19.92 1.87 -0.72
N GLU A 205 -20.70 0.79 -0.74
CA GLU A 205 -22.00 0.71 -0.05
C GLU A 205 -21.87 0.95 1.46
N GLU A 206 -20.79 0.46 2.07
CA GLU A 206 -20.58 0.58 3.52
C GLU A 206 -20.16 1.99 3.95
N TRP A 207 -19.28 2.66 3.19
CA TRP A 207 -18.68 3.93 3.63
C TRP A 207 -19.23 5.18 2.93
N ARG A 208 -19.93 5.05 1.79
CA ARG A 208 -20.61 6.20 1.15
C ARG A 208 -21.62 6.90 2.06
N PRO A 209 -22.43 6.20 2.90
CA PRO A 209 -23.34 6.87 3.82
C PRO A 209 -22.64 7.81 4.82
N LEU A 210 -21.35 7.58 5.09
CA LEU A 210 -20.53 8.41 5.97
C LEU A 210 -19.99 9.66 5.27
N MET A 211 -20.19 9.82 3.96
CA MET A 211 -19.67 10.96 3.18
C MET A 211 -20.50 12.23 3.36
N CYS A 212 -20.62 12.72 4.59
CA CYS A 212 -21.25 14.00 4.91
C CYS A 212 -20.19 15.11 5.04
N PRO A 213 -20.04 16.03 4.08
CA PRO A 213 -18.93 17.01 4.09
C PRO A 213 -18.85 17.90 5.35
N PHE A 214 -19.98 18.05 6.05
CA PHE A 214 -20.15 18.92 7.21
C PHE A 214 -19.91 18.21 8.55
N ASP A 215 -19.66 16.90 8.54
CA ASP A 215 -19.48 16.09 9.74
C ASP A 215 -18.19 15.26 9.69
N MET A 216 -17.61 14.98 10.84
CA MET A 216 -16.34 14.24 10.96
C MET A 216 -16.42 12.83 10.35
N SER A 217 -17.63 12.26 10.21
CA SER A 217 -17.94 11.05 9.42
C SER A 217 -17.25 11.03 8.05
N MET A 218 -17.09 12.18 7.39
CA MET A 218 -16.41 12.30 6.11
C MET A 218 -14.94 11.89 6.17
N ASN A 219 -14.23 12.30 7.22
CA ASN A 219 -12.81 11.94 7.37
C ASN A 219 -12.66 10.45 7.64
N TYR A 220 -13.56 9.88 8.45
CA TYR A 220 -13.62 8.43 8.68
C TYR A 220 -13.86 7.65 7.38
N ALA A 221 -14.72 8.14 6.50
CA ALA A 221 -14.96 7.53 5.19
C ALA A 221 -13.69 7.55 4.33
N PHE A 222 -13.07 8.72 4.16
CA PHE A 222 -11.90 8.86 3.29
C PHE A 222 -10.64 8.18 3.83
N ASP A 223 -10.48 8.10 5.14
CA ASP A 223 -9.42 7.28 5.74
C ASP A 223 -9.53 5.80 5.30
N ARG A 224 -10.75 5.25 5.38
CA ARG A 224 -11.03 3.87 4.94
C ARG A 224 -10.90 3.70 3.44
N PHE A 225 -11.43 4.63 2.64
CA PHE A 225 -11.27 4.59 1.17
C PHE A 225 -9.80 4.68 0.77
N SER A 226 -9.05 5.61 1.36
CA SER A 226 -7.62 5.77 1.14
C SER A 226 -6.89 4.48 1.48
N LEU A 227 -7.22 3.81 2.58
CA LEU A 227 -6.54 2.58 2.98
C LEU A 227 -6.96 1.35 2.18
N PHE A 228 -8.25 1.06 2.02
CA PHE A 228 -8.72 -0.22 1.53
C PHE A 228 -9.10 -0.24 0.05
N LEU A 229 -9.56 0.88 -0.52
CA LEU A 229 -10.15 0.88 -1.85
C LEU A 229 -9.10 0.49 -2.91
N PRO A 230 -9.29 -0.62 -3.66
CA PRO A 230 -8.37 -1.04 -4.71
C PRO A 230 -8.25 0.00 -5.82
N SER A 231 -7.01 0.33 -6.19
CA SER A 231 -6.67 1.26 -7.27
C SER A 231 -6.16 0.59 -8.55
N VAL A 232 -5.72 -0.68 -8.45
CA VAL A 232 -5.12 -1.41 -9.56
C VAL A 232 -6.21 -2.01 -10.47
N LEU A 233 -6.05 -1.77 -11.76
CA LEU A 233 -7.03 -2.05 -12.81
C LEU A 233 -6.69 -3.33 -13.55
N LEU A 234 -7.40 -4.41 -13.24
CA LEU A 234 -7.41 -5.62 -14.05
C LEU A 234 -8.65 -5.67 -14.95
N ASP A 235 -9.77 -5.09 -14.50
CA ASP A 235 -11.08 -5.17 -15.17
C ASP A 235 -11.35 -3.99 -16.12
N GLN A 236 -10.35 -3.59 -16.90
CA GLN A 236 -10.46 -2.57 -17.97
C GLN A 236 -11.06 -1.21 -17.51
N GLY A 237 -10.97 -0.85 -16.23
CA GLY A 237 -11.47 0.43 -15.72
C GLY A 237 -12.86 0.41 -15.08
N ARG A 238 -13.62 -0.69 -15.16
CA ARG A 238 -15.01 -0.76 -14.67
C ARG A 238 -15.17 -0.36 -13.20
N ASN A 239 -14.22 -0.76 -12.36
CA ASN A 239 -14.28 -0.48 -10.91
C ASN A 239 -14.00 1.00 -10.59
N LEU A 240 -13.24 1.73 -11.41
CA LEU A 240 -13.00 3.16 -11.19
C LEU A 240 -14.20 4.00 -11.62
N ASP A 241 -14.90 3.60 -12.67
CA ASP A 241 -16.09 4.31 -13.15
C ASP A 241 -17.19 4.42 -12.09
N LEU A 242 -17.22 3.48 -11.13
CA LEU A 242 -18.20 3.46 -10.04
C LEU A 242 -18.06 4.65 -9.07
N TRP A 243 -16.86 5.19 -8.87
CA TRP A 243 -16.62 6.15 -7.78
C TRP A 243 -15.69 7.30 -8.13
N LEU A 244 -14.78 7.14 -9.09
CA LEU A 244 -13.70 8.11 -9.34
C LEU A 244 -14.25 9.47 -9.79
N LYS A 245 -15.22 9.48 -10.70
CA LYS A 245 -15.83 10.74 -11.20
C LYS A 245 -16.57 11.47 -10.08
N GLU A 246 -17.35 10.75 -9.29
CA GLU A 246 -18.06 11.30 -8.13
C GLU A 246 -17.10 11.91 -7.11
N PHE A 247 -16.00 11.22 -6.81
CA PHE A 247 -15.00 11.71 -5.85
C PHE A 247 -14.25 12.92 -6.40
N LEU A 248 -13.95 12.96 -7.70
CA LEU A 248 -13.36 14.13 -8.36
C LEU A 248 -14.31 15.32 -8.38
N ASP A 249 -15.58 15.11 -8.72
CA ASP A 249 -16.59 16.17 -8.76
C ASP A 249 -16.81 16.74 -7.35
N LEU A 250 -16.92 15.87 -6.34
CA LEU A 250 -16.93 16.28 -4.94
C LEU A 250 -15.69 17.13 -4.63
N TRP A 251 -14.49 16.64 -4.95
CA TRP A 251 -13.24 17.34 -4.67
C TRP A 251 -13.14 18.71 -5.34
N ILE A 252 -13.58 18.85 -6.60
CA ILE A 252 -13.52 20.11 -7.36
C ILE A 252 -14.49 21.15 -6.77
N ASN A 253 -15.67 20.71 -6.34
CA ASN A 253 -16.71 21.60 -5.83
C ASN A 253 -16.34 22.29 -4.50
N PHE A 254 -15.38 21.74 -3.73
CA PHE A 254 -14.86 22.41 -2.53
C PHE A 254 -13.68 23.34 -2.89
N SER A 255 -13.87 24.65 -2.73
CA SER A 255 -12.94 25.68 -3.22
C SER A 255 -11.65 25.87 -2.42
N GLY A 256 -11.57 25.32 -1.19
CA GLY A 256 -10.42 25.39 -0.29
C GLY A 256 -10.05 24.04 0.31
N LYS A 257 -8.93 23.98 1.04
CA LYS A 257 -8.53 22.77 1.75
C LYS A 257 -9.55 22.41 2.83
N VAL A 258 -10.00 21.16 2.83
CA VAL A 258 -10.93 20.61 3.80
C VAL A 258 -10.22 19.54 4.63
N TYR A 259 -10.64 19.33 5.87
CA TYR A 259 -9.98 18.43 6.82
C TYR A 259 -9.85 16.97 6.34
N TRP A 260 -10.73 16.49 5.44
CA TRP A 260 -10.68 15.16 4.84
C TRP A 260 -9.90 15.08 3.52
N GLU A 261 -9.45 16.23 2.98
CA GLU A 261 -8.87 16.31 1.64
C GLU A 261 -7.55 15.54 1.53
N SER A 262 -6.75 15.46 2.59
CA SER A 262 -5.47 14.74 2.60
C SER A 262 -5.62 13.26 2.23
N ASN A 263 -6.61 12.58 2.83
CA ASN A 263 -6.89 11.18 2.53
C ASN A 263 -7.42 10.99 1.10
N MET A 264 -8.25 11.92 0.63
CA MET A 264 -8.70 11.94 -0.75
C MET A 264 -7.54 12.12 -1.75
N LEU A 265 -6.62 13.05 -1.49
CA LEU A 265 -5.45 13.30 -2.35
C LEU A 265 -4.54 12.08 -2.42
N ASN A 266 -4.31 11.39 -1.30
CA ASN A 266 -3.55 10.15 -1.28
C ASN A 266 -4.20 9.10 -2.18
N LEU A 267 -5.52 8.88 -2.04
CA LEU A 267 -6.28 7.96 -2.89
C LEU A 267 -6.18 8.31 -4.38
N LEU A 268 -6.47 9.57 -4.74
CA LEU A 268 -6.44 10.03 -6.15
C LEU A 268 -5.04 9.94 -6.76
N SER A 269 -3.99 10.28 -5.99
CA SER A 269 -2.61 10.16 -6.45
C SER A 269 -2.21 8.70 -6.70
N ARG A 270 -2.66 7.77 -5.84
CA ARG A 270 -2.45 6.34 -6.02
C ARG A 270 -3.18 5.84 -7.27
N VAL A 271 -4.44 6.21 -7.46
CA VAL A 271 -5.20 5.86 -8.67
C VAL A 271 -4.46 6.34 -9.90
N ALA A 272 -4.06 7.61 -9.95
CA ALA A 272 -3.35 8.16 -11.10
C ALA A 272 -2.07 7.38 -11.42
N LYS A 273 -1.34 6.92 -10.40
CA LYS A 273 -0.12 6.10 -10.55
C LYS A 273 -0.41 4.71 -11.09
N ASP A 274 -1.48 4.08 -10.63
CA ASP A 274 -1.82 2.70 -10.99
C ASP A 274 -2.60 2.63 -12.32
N SER A 275 -3.36 3.67 -12.67
CA SER A 275 -4.28 3.74 -13.83
C SER A 275 -3.72 4.47 -15.05
N ILE A 276 -2.41 4.41 -15.26
CA ILE A 276 -1.75 5.26 -16.27
C ILE A 276 -2.20 4.86 -17.67
N GLY A 277 -2.81 5.82 -18.37
CA GLY A 277 -3.31 5.66 -19.74
C GLY A 277 -4.75 5.14 -19.83
N GLN A 278 -5.40 4.84 -18.71
CA GLN A 278 -6.75 4.28 -18.68
C GLN A 278 -7.83 5.34 -18.40
N PHE A 279 -7.50 6.38 -17.63
CA PHE A 279 -8.40 7.49 -17.31
C PHE A 279 -7.90 8.79 -17.93
N ASP A 280 -8.80 9.53 -18.59
CA ASP A 280 -8.48 10.84 -19.13
C ASP A 280 -8.56 11.93 -18.05
N TRP A 281 -7.39 12.29 -17.51
CA TRP A 281 -7.26 13.38 -16.56
C TRP A 281 -7.34 14.78 -17.19
N THR A 282 -7.37 14.91 -18.51
CA THR A 282 -7.27 16.21 -19.22
C THR A 282 -8.24 17.28 -18.69
N PRO A 283 -9.54 16.99 -18.46
CA PRO A 283 -10.49 17.98 -17.94
C PRO A 283 -10.16 18.47 -16.52
N TYR A 284 -9.46 17.65 -15.74
CA TYR A 284 -9.19 17.87 -14.32
C TYR A 284 -7.88 18.61 -14.06
N ILE A 285 -6.94 18.59 -15.01
CA ILE A 285 -5.61 19.19 -14.85
C ILE A 285 -5.66 20.66 -14.40
N PRO A 286 -6.47 21.57 -15.01
CA PRO A 286 -6.52 22.96 -14.57
C PRO A 286 -6.94 23.11 -13.09
N TYR A 287 -7.86 22.27 -12.63
CA TYR A 287 -8.32 22.26 -11.23
C TYR A 287 -7.23 21.75 -10.29
N ILE A 288 -6.48 20.72 -10.69
CA ILE A 288 -5.35 20.18 -9.92
C ILE A 288 -4.30 21.26 -9.67
N PHE A 289 -3.87 21.97 -10.73
CA PHE A 289 -2.87 23.03 -10.59
C PHE A 289 -3.42 24.25 -9.83
N SER A 290 -4.69 24.59 -10.01
CA SER A 290 -5.33 25.69 -9.28
C SER A 290 -5.42 25.40 -7.78
N LYS A 291 -5.80 24.17 -7.40
CA LYS A 291 -5.84 23.75 -5.99
C LYS A 291 -4.44 23.63 -5.38
N LEU A 292 -3.48 23.08 -6.11
CA LEU A 292 -2.07 23.07 -5.69
C LEU A 292 -1.57 24.50 -5.40
N LEU A 293 -1.80 25.43 -6.34
CA LEU A 293 -1.37 26.82 -6.18
C LEU A 293 -1.99 27.48 -4.94
N ARG A 294 -3.28 27.23 -4.68
CA ARG A 294 -3.96 27.71 -3.47
C ARG A 294 -3.41 27.07 -2.20
N GLY A 295 -3.22 25.75 -2.21
CA GLY A 295 -2.74 25.00 -1.05
C GLY A 295 -1.28 25.26 -0.72
N ILE A 296 -0.46 25.76 -1.65
CA ILE A 296 0.88 26.30 -1.34
C ILE A 296 0.79 27.53 -0.42
N GLY A 297 -0.36 28.22 -0.36
CA GLY A 297 -0.61 29.27 0.63
C GLY A 297 0.11 30.59 0.35
N LEU A 298 0.44 30.88 -0.92
CA LEU A 298 1.23 32.06 -1.34
C LEU A 298 0.65 33.43 -0.92
N THR A 299 -0.65 33.49 -0.60
CA THR A 299 -1.35 34.70 -0.18
C THR A 299 -1.49 34.85 1.34
N LEU A 300 -1.09 33.85 2.13
CA LEU A 300 -1.16 33.89 3.59
C LEU A 300 0.04 34.61 4.24
N ASP A 301 1.05 35.01 3.47
CA ASP A 301 2.16 35.86 3.94
C ASP A 301 1.76 37.34 4.07
N ASN A 302 0.59 37.74 3.55
CA ASN A 302 -0.08 38.87 4.16
C ASN A 302 -0.56 38.34 5.50
N GLU A 303 0.24 38.57 6.54
CA GLU A 303 -0.26 38.62 7.90
C GLU A 303 -1.67 39.16 7.78
N ILE A 304 -2.67 38.33 8.07
CA ILE A 304 -3.89 38.88 8.60
C ILE A 304 -3.45 39.41 9.97
N SER A 305 -2.75 40.55 9.95
CA SER A 305 -2.61 41.48 11.04
C SER A 305 -4.02 42.05 11.22
N LEU A 306 -4.95 41.17 11.61
CA LEU A 306 -5.89 41.56 12.64
C LEU A 306 -4.99 42.18 13.70
N ASN A 307 -5.19 43.45 14.03
CA ASN A 307 -4.39 44.11 15.05
C ASN A 307 -4.56 43.28 16.34
N ILE A 308 -3.64 42.33 16.55
CA ILE A 308 -3.56 41.48 17.73
C ILE A 308 -2.98 42.42 18.78
N ASP A 309 -3.84 43.19 19.42
CA ASP A 309 -3.44 43.97 20.59
C ASP A 309 -2.83 43.00 21.61
N ASP A 310 -1.79 43.42 22.35
CA ASP A 310 -1.07 42.60 23.35
C ASP A 310 -1.97 41.98 24.44
N ASN A 311 -3.24 42.37 24.50
CA ASN A 311 -4.27 41.83 25.39
C ASN A 311 -5.05 40.63 24.83
N THR A 312 -4.75 40.16 23.61
CA THR A 312 -5.43 38.99 23.04
C THR A 312 -4.96 37.69 23.72
N PRO A 313 -5.87 36.81 24.16
CA PRO A 313 -5.50 35.55 24.79
C PRO A 313 -4.62 34.71 23.86
N LYS A 314 -3.53 34.13 24.37
CA LYS A 314 -2.64 33.22 23.62
C LYS A 314 -3.40 32.06 22.96
N GLU A 315 -4.51 31.63 23.56
CA GLU A 315 -5.42 30.63 23.01
C GLU A 315 -6.09 31.09 21.70
N ALA A 316 -6.46 32.37 21.59
CA ALA A 316 -7.03 32.95 20.38
C ALA A 316 -5.97 33.07 19.26
N ILE A 317 -4.73 33.44 19.61
CA ILE A 317 -3.60 33.47 18.67
C ILE A 317 -3.28 32.05 18.17
N ASN A 318 -3.29 31.04 19.05
CA ASN A 318 -3.10 29.64 18.67
C ASN A 318 -4.24 29.11 17.79
N LEU A 319 -5.48 29.53 18.04
CA LEU A 319 -6.62 29.25 17.17
C LEU A 319 -6.49 29.91 15.80
N ILE A 320 -6.07 31.17 15.72
CA ILE A 320 -5.86 31.86 14.44
C ILE A 320 -4.73 31.20 13.64
N ASN A 321 -3.63 30.83 14.31
CA ASN A 321 -2.53 30.10 13.68
C ASN A 321 -2.95 28.70 13.20
N SER A 322 -3.80 27.99 13.96
CA SER A 322 -4.35 26.72 13.50
C SER A 322 -5.34 26.89 12.34
N PHE A 323 -6.13 27.97 12.33
CA PHE A 323 -6.98 28.36 11.19
C PHE A 323 -6.15 28.64 9.92
N SER A 324 -5.02 29.35 10.03
CA SER A 324 -4.12 29.60 8.88
C SER A 324 -3.48 28.31 8.35
N GLN A 325 -3.09 27.39 9.24
CA GLN A 325 -2.59 26.05 8.87
C GLN A 325 -3.67 25.15 8.25
N THR A 326 -4.95 25.43 8.49
CA THR A 326 -6.08 24.65 7.95
C THR A 326 -6.19 24.77 6.42
N PHE A 327 -5.73 25.88 5.84
CA PHE A 327 -5.88 26.15 4.40
C PHE A 327 -4.64 25.80 3.56
N ALA A 328 -3.50 25.52 4.21
CA ALA A 328 -2.25 25.17 3.53
C ALA A 328 -2.04 23.64 3.47
N TYR A 329 -1.44 23.17 2.39
CA TYR A 329 -1.04 21.79 2.22
C TYR A 329 0.17 21.45 3.08
N SER A 330 0.10 20.29 3.72
CA SER A 330 1.24 19.68 4.42
C SER A 330 2.23 19.11 3.40
N GLU A 331 3.44 18.78 3.82
CA GLU A 331 4.44 18.14 2.94
C GLU A 331 3.90 16.85 2.28
N ILE A 332 3.11 16.06 3.03
CA ILE A 332 2.52 14.81 2.56
C ILE A 332 1.48 15.05 1.45
N ASP A 333 0.69 16.12 1.57
CA ASP A 333 -0.30 16.51 0.56
C ASP A 333 0.40 16.90 -0.74
N ILE A 334 1.51 17.65 -0.64
CA ILE A 334 2.29 18.08 -1.81
C ILE A 334 3.00 16.89 -2.46
N ASP A 335 3.54 15.96 -1.67
CA ASP A 335 4.12 14.71 -2.18
C ASP A 335 3.07 13.90 -2.97
N SER A 336 1.83 13.82 -2.46
CA SER A 336 0.71 13.14 -3.12
C SER A 336 0.31 13.81 -4.43
N ILE A 337 0.15 15.14 -4.44
CA ILE A 337 -0.17 15.89 -5.67
C ILE A 337 0.98 15.78 -6.68
N GLY A 338 2.23 15.81 -6.20
CA GLY A 338 3.41 15.62 -7.03
C GLY A 338 3.41 14.26 -7.73
N LEU A 339 3.11 13.18 -6.99
CA LEU A 339 2.94 11.84 -7.56
C LEU A 339 1.82 11.81 -8.60
N TRP A 340 0.69 12.45 -8.33
CA TRP A 340 -0.43 12.57 -9.27
C TRP A 340 0.00 13.26 -10.57
N ILE A 341 0.68 14.41 -10.49
CA ILE A 341 1.19 15.15 -11.64
C ILE A 341 2.18 14.31 -12.46
N VAL A 342 3.15 13.66 -11.82
CA VAL A 342 4.13 12.81 -12.52
C VAL A 342 3.46 11.65 -13.24
N SER A 343 2.43 11.07 -12.62
CA SER A 343 1.67 9.97 -13.20
C SER A 343 0.91 10.40 -14.45
N MET A 344 0.34 11.61 -14.46
CA MET A 344 -0.31 12.18 -15.66
C MET A 344 0.69 12.44 -16.79
N ILE A 345 1.90 12.94 -16.50
CA ILE A 345 2.96 13.18 -17.51
C ILE A 345 3.41 11.87 -18.19
N ARG A 346 3.31 10.72 -17.51
CA ARG A 346 3.71 9.41 -18.08
C ARG A 346 2.87 9.06 -19.32
N THR A 347 1.63 9.54 -19.40
CA THR A 347 0.78 9.41 -20.59
C THR A 347 1.10 10.48 -21.62
N GLY A 348 1.35 10.08 -22.87
CA GLY A 348 1.63 11.02 -23.96
C GLY A 348 0.48 12.00 -24.24
N SER A 349 -0.76 11.61 -23.98
CA SER A 349 -1.97 12.42 -24.20
C SER A 349 -2.02 13.65 -23.30
N ASN A 350 -1.73 13.49 -22.00
CA ASN A 350 -1.92 14.55 -21.00
C ASN A 350 -0.64 15.36 -20.78
N ARG A 351 0.50 14.86 -21.29
CA ARG A 351 1.83 15.42 -21.07
C ARG A 351 1.94 16.89 -21.46
N ASN A 352 1.46 17.29 -22.63
CA ASN A 352 1.67 18.66 -23.12
C ASN A 352 0.96 19.67 -22.22
N LEU A 353 -0.32 19.43 -21.92
CA LEU A 353 -1.12 20.28 -21.05
C LEU A 353 -0.56 20.33 -19.62
N CYS A 354 -0.18 19.18 -19.04
CA CYS A 354 0.49 19.14 -17.74
C CYS A 354 1.79 19.98 -17.74
N MET A 355 2.61 19.84 -18.78
CA MET A 355 3.88 20.58 -18.88
C MET A 355 3.68 22.09 -19.05
N GLU A 356 2.62 22.51 -19.74
CA GLU A 356 2.24 23.92 -19.84
C GLU A 356 1.84 24.48 -18.47
N HIS A 357 0.98 23.79 -17.73
CA HIS A 357 0.59 24.21 -16.38
C HIS A 357 1.76 24.19 -15.40
N ILE A 358 2.70 23.25 -15.52
CA ILE A 358 3.95 23.27 -14.73
C ILE A 358 4.77 24.52 -15.02
N LYS A 359 4.94 24.88 -16.30
CA LYS A 359 5.67 26.11 -16.67
C LYS A 359 4.97 27.35 -16.10
N GLN A 360 3.64 27.41 -16.18
CA GLN A 360 2.86 28.51 -15.59
C GLN A 360 3.03 28.58 -14.08
N LEU A 361 2.93 27.44 -13.38
CA LEU A 361 3.14 27.34 -11.93
C LEU A 361 4.52 27.88 -11.53
N PHE A 362 5.58 27.45 -12.20
CA PHE A 362 6.94 27.96 -11.93
C PHE A 362 7.10 29.43 -12.30
N HIS A 363 6.42 29.90 -13.34
CA HIS A 363 6.46 31.31 -13.67
C HIS A 363 5.86 32.16 -12.54
N ILE A 364 4.76 31.70 -11.92
CA ILE A 364 4.11 32.35 -10.78
C ILE A 364 5.01 32.28 -9.54
N LEU A 365 5.61 31.12 -9.25
CA LEU A 365 6.45 30.92 -8.08
C LEU A 365 7.83 31.60 -8.19
N ARG A 366 8.26 32.02 -9.38
CA ARG A 366 9.60 32.57 -9.65
C ARG A 366 9.97 33.74 -8.73
N SER A 367 9.03 34.64 -8.45
CA SER A 367 9.28 35.78 -7.56
C SER A 367 9.60 35.29 -6.15
N TYR A 368 8.90 34.29 -5.64
CA TYR A 368 9.09 33.76 -4.28
C TYR A 368 10.41 32.99 -4.10
N PHE A 369 10.98 32.44 -5.16
CA PHE A 369 12.29 31.77 -5.12
C PHE A 369 13.48 32.72 -5.29
N TYR A 370 13.26 34.03 -5.41
CA TYR A 370 14.36 34.96 -5.52
C TYR A 370 15.11 35.05 -4.18
N PRO A 371 16.46 34.98 -4.14
CA PRO A 371 17.22 34.92 -2.87
C PRO A 371 17.02 36.11 -1.92
N SER A 372 16.42 37.21 -2.39
CA SER A 372 16.08 38.37 -1.55
C SER A 372 14.69 38.28 -0.93
N ASN A 373 13.90 37.27 -1.27
CA ASN A 373 12.56 37.04 -0.73
C ASN A 373 12.63 35.90 0.31
N ASP A 374 13.23 36.19 1.47
CA ASP A 374 13.26 35.29 2.64
C ASP A 374 11.90 35.29 3.36
N GLY A 375 10.88 34.70 2.74
CA GLY A 375 9.58 34.42 3.34
C GLY A 375 9.48 33.01 3.94
N ASN A 376 8.37 32.65 4.60
CA ASN A 376 8.13 31.29 5.09
C ASN A 376 8.08 30.25 3.97
N LEU A 377 7.90 30.66 2.70
CA LEU A 377 8.03 29.80 1.53
C LEU A 377 9.45 29.23 1.34
N SER A 378 10.47 29.82 1.96
CA SER A 378 11.82 29.23 2.03
C SER A 378 11.87 27.95 2.88
N LYS A 379 10.90 27.76 3.80
CA LYS A 379 10.75 26.55 4.63
C LYS A 379 9.89 25.47 3.98
N LEU A 380 8.92 25.88 3.15
CA LEU A 380 8.30 24.96 2.19
C LEU A 380 9.37 24.67 1.17
N ASP A 381 10.08 23.58 1.39
CA ASP A 381 11.20 23.12 0.60
C ASP A 381 10.67 22.62 -0.77
N VAL A 382 9.96 23.47 -1.53
CA VAL A 382 9.37 23.17 -2.84
C VAL A 382 10.46 22.71 -3.82
N THR A 383 11.68 23.18 -3.59
CA THR A 383 12.92 22.71 -4.23
C THR A 383 13.21 21.24 -3.88
N TYR A 384 13.03 20.83 -2.63
CA TYR A 384 13.14 19.44 -2.16
C TYR A 384 11.98 18.56 -2.67
N THR A 385 10.76 19.09 -2.71
CA THR A 385 9.59 18.40 -3.29
C THR A 385 9.79 18.14 -4.79
N TRP A 386 10.38 19.09 -5.52
CA TRP A 386 10.74 18.88 -6.92
C TRP A 386 11.99 18.01 -7.13
N PHE A 387 12.96 18.06 -6.23
CA PHE A 387 14.06 17.08 -6.21
C PHE A 387 13.52 15.66 -6.03
N LYS A 388 12.54 15.44 -5.16
CA LYS A 388 11.78 14.19 -5.04
C LYS A 388 11.04 13.81 -6.33
N LEU A 389 10.38 14.75 -7.02
CA LEU A 389 9.77 14.47 -8.33
C LEU A 389 10.81 14.02 -9.39
N SER A 390 12.03 14.56 -9.32
CA SER A 390 13.15 14.12 -10.15
C SER A 390 13.72 12.75 -9.73
N GLN A 391 13.67 12.42 -8.44
CA GLN A 391 14.08 11.14 -7.87
C GLN A 391 13.07 10.03 -8.21
N VAL A 392 11.77 10.35 -8.14
CA VAL A 392 10.68 9.51 -8.65
C VAL A 392 10.91 9.21 -10.14
N ARG A 393 11.36 10.17 -10.96
CA ARG A 393 11.76 9.92 -12.36
C ARG A 393 12.97 8.97 -12.49
N SER A 394 13.92 8.99 -11.56
CA SER A 394 15.08 8.08 -11.52
C SER A 394 14.70 6.66 -11.10
N ASP A 395 13.90 6.53 -10.04
CA ASP A 395 13.38 5.24 -9.57
C ASP A 395 12.36 4.65 -10.55
N LEU A 396 11.60 5.49 -11.26
CA LEU A 396 10.77 5.10 -12.39
C LEU A 396 11.59 4.63 -13.58
N LYS A 397 12.80 5.14 -13.83
CA LYS A 397 13.71 4.58 -14.86
C LYS A 397 14.22 3.19 -14.48
N LYS A 398 14.49 2.95 -13.19
CA LYS A 398 14.83 1.62 -12.65
C LYS A 398 13.65 0.67 -12.75
N LYS A 399 12.46 1.09 -12.29
CA LYS A 399 11.21 0.32 -12.41
C LYS A 399 10.76 0.11 -13.85
N LEU A 400 11.01 1.04 -14.78
CA LEU A 400 10.74 0.87 -16.23
C LEU A 400 11.52 -0.32 -16.82
N LYS A 401 12.74 -0.60 -16.34
CA LYS A 401 13.47 -1.82 -16.77
C LYS A 401 12.80 -3.10 -16.27
N GLU A 402 12.11 -3.06 -15.14
CA GLU A 402 11.41 -4.19 -14.54
C GLU A 402 9.95 -4.32 -15.05
N GLU A 403 9.23 -3.21 -15.22
CA GLU A 403 7.85 -3.13 -15.72
C GLU A 403 7.75 -3.35 -17.23
N VAL A 404 8.75 -2.96 -18.04
CA VAL A 404 8.78 -3.34 -19.47
C VAL A 404 8.90 -4.86 -19.62
N LYS A 405 9.57 -5.54 -18.68
CA LYS A 405 9.57 -7.01 -18.59
C LYS A 405 8.18 -7.55 -18.24
N LEU A 406 7.46 -6.96 -17.29
CA LEU A 406 6.08 -7.35 -16.95
C LEU A 406 5.09 -7.11 -18.09
N LEU A 407 5.13 -5.96 -18.75
CA LEU A 407 4.25 -5.64 -19.88
C LEU A 407 4.55 -6.53 -21.10
N LEU A 408 5.81 -6.94 -21.29
CA LEU A 408 6.17 -7.98 -22.26
C LEU A 408 5.59 -9.34 -21.88
N ILE A 409 5.64 -9.73 -20.60
CA ILE A 409 5.08 -10.99 -20.11
C ILE A 409 3.54 -11.00 -20.22
N ILE A 410 2.86 -9.90 -19.89
CA ILE A 410 1.40 -9.75 -20.01
C ILE A 410 0.96 -9.78 -21.49
N LYS A 411 1.71 -9.15 -22.40
CA LYS A 411 1.46 -9.25 -23.85
C LYS A 411 1.72 -10.64 -24.42
N VAL A 412 2.63 -11.42 -23.82
CA VAL A 412 2.90 -12.81 -24.21
C VAL A 412 1.82 -13.76 -23.67
N ALA A 413 1.27 -13.48 -22.48
CA ALA A 413 0.19 -14.27 -21.88
C ALA A 413 -1.18 -14.05 -22.56
N TYR A 414 -1.42 -12.86 -23.11
CA TYR A 414 -2.65 -12.53 -23.84
C TYR A 414 -2.32 -11.91 -25.20
N PRO A 415 -2.11 -12.72 -26.25
CA PRO A 415 -1.90 -12.21 -27.58
C PRO A 415 -3.19 -11.52 -28.05
N THR A 416 -3.11 -10.20 -28.24
CA THR A 416 -4.10 -9.40 -28.95
C THR A 416 -4.44 -10.04 -30.30
N THR A 417 -5.62 -10.64 -30.44
CA THR A 417 -6.20 -10.93 -31.75
C THR A 417 -6.66 -9.62 -32.38
N PHE A 418 -5.76 -9.07 -33.20
CA PHE A 418 -5.92 -8.29 -34.44
C PHE A 418 -7.08 -7.27 -34.56
N LEU A 419 -6.79 -5.99 -34.80
CA LEU A 419 -6.58 -5.38 -36.14
C LEU A 419 -7.74 -5.67 -37.11
N GLY A 420 -8.51 -4.62 -37.41
CA GLY A 420 -9.51 -4.63 -38.47
C GLY A 420 -10.28 -3.31 -38.54
N ALA A 421 -9.58 -2.22 -38.87
CA ALA A 421 -10.22 -1.01 -39.41
C ALA A 421 -10.85 -1.30 -40.79
N PRO A 422 -11.77 -0.47 -41.27
CA PRO A 422 -11.33 0.76 -41.95
C PRO A 422 -11.61 2.04 -41.17
#